data_AF-A0A0D6LAB7-F1
#
_entry.id   AF-A0A0D6LAB7-F1
#
_cell.length_a   1.000
_cell.length_b   1.000
_cell.length_c   1.000
_cell.angle_alpha   90.00
_cell.angle_beta   90.00
_cell.angle_gamma   90.00
#
_symmetry.space_group_name_H-M   'P 1'
#
loop_
_entity.id
_entity.type
_entity.pdbx_description
1 polymer ?
#
loop_
_entity_poly.entity_id
_entity_poly.type
_entity_poly.pdbx_seq_one_letter_code
_entity_poly.pdbx_strand_id
1 'polypeptide(L)'
;MHYAYYTIQNNPSLVAPEQRSELFYMTTIRPFDVMDMLKFNNVNLDSMTETYGFNFYLYYLVNWPEYYQVAEHPNGQIMGYIMGKAEGRDENWHGHVTALSVAPDYRRLGLGARMMYTLEHISDMKKAYFVDLFVRVSNHVAISMYKALGYVVYREIIDYYSGPHDENAYGKFVDFYVLIMDADAIFVMGVSGCGKTTIGGQLANRLGWNYKDADDFHSEANVAKMSAGIPLNDADRRPWLLEINNYCKSHPKTIVGCSALKKQYRDILRDKIHCRFVFLDVSRSALGIPLL
;
A
#
# COMPACT_ATOMS: atom_id res chain seq x y z
N MET A 1 -12.07 9.38 9.98
CA MET A 1 -11.48 9.90 8.71
C MET A 1 -10.62 8.81 8.12
N HIS A 2 -10.84 8.37 6.89
CA HIS A 2 -10.00 7.38 6.22
C HIS A 2 -9.54 8.02 4.92
N TYR A 3 -8.26 8.40 4.88
CA TYR A 3 -7.61 8.94 3.69
C TYR A 3 -6.50 7.97 3.32
N ALA A 4 -6.48 7.52 2.07
CA ALA A 4 -5.32 6.85 1.49
C ALA A 4 -4.63 7.86 0.57
N TYR A 5 -3.41 8.23 0.90
CA TYR A 5 -2.55 9.07 0.05
C TYR A 5 -1.82 8.17 -0.94
N TYR A 6 -1.99 8.40 -2.25
CA TYR A 6 -1.24 7.71 -3.29
C TYR A 6 -0.40 8.74 -4.05
N THR A 7 0.92 8.67 -3.85
CA THR A 7 1.86 9.55 -4.55
C THR A 7 2.39 8.83 -5.78
N ILE A 8 2.10 9.36 -6.97
CA ILE A 8 2.72 8.88 -8.21
C ILE A 8 4.05 9.60 -8.34
N GLN A 9 5.10 9.02 -7.76
CA GLN A 9 6.46 9.40 -8.10
C GLN A 9 7.28 8.14 -8.41
N ASN A 10 7.59 8.00 -9.70
CA ASN A 10 8.61 7.13 -10.27
C ASN A 10 8.59 5.69 -9.78
N ASN A 11 7.64 4.92 -10.31
CA ASN A 11 7.63 3.47 -10.18
C ASN A 11 8.45 2.86 -11.33
N PRO A 12 9.64 2.29 -11.11
CA PRO A 12 10.37 1.58 -12.15
C PRO A 12 9.85 0.13 -12.37
N SER A 13 8.70 -0.24 -11.81
CA SER A 13 8.17 -1.62 -11.89
C SER A 13 7.47 -1.99 -13.20
N LEU A 14 7.73 -1.28 -14.31
CA LEU A 14 7.32 -1.72 -15.66
C LEU A 14 8.44 -2.39 -16.47
N VAL A 15 9.55 -2.79 -15.82
CA VAL A 15 10.57 -3.62 -16.48
C VAL A 15 10.23 -5.09 -16.26
N ALA A 16 10.04 -5.81 -17.37
CA ALA A 16 9.76 -7.24 -17.39
C ALA A 16 10.82 -8.03 -16.57
N PRO A 17 10.45 -9.18 -15.96
CA PRO A 17 11.34 -9.97 -15.11
C PRO A 17 12.62 -10.45 -15.78
N GLU A 18 12.65 -10.44 -17.11
CA GLU A 18 13.61 -11.15 -17.95
C GLU A 18 14.96 -10.44 -18.12
N GLN A 19 15.16 -9.24 -17.54
CA GLN A 19 16.41 -8.48 -17.67
C GLN A 19 17.24 -8.32 -16.38
N ARG A 20 16.96 -9.08 -15.32
CA ARG A 20 17.75 -9.09 -14.06
C ARG A 20 18.49 -10.41 -13.78
N SER A 21 18.89 -11.15 -14.82
CA SER A 21 19.42 -12.51 -14.67
C SER A 21 20.93 -12.64 -14.46
N GLU A 22 21.73 -11.56 -14.47
CA GLU A 22 23.21 -11.72 -14.51
C GLU A 22 24.00 -11.37 -13.24
N LEU A 23 23.36 -11.15 -12.07
CA LEU A 23 24.09 -10.82 -10.82
C LEU A 23 23.76 -11.68 -9.58
N PHE A 24 22.95 -12.73 -9.71
CA PHE A 24 22.34 -13.39 -8.53
C PHE A 24 22.63 -14.89 -8.38
N TYR A 25 23.81 -15.36 -8.79
CA TYR A 25 24.15 -16.79 -8.75
C TYR A 25 24.40 -17.38 -7.35
N MET A 26 24.35 -16.60 -6.26
CA MET A 26 24.87 -17.05 -4.96
C MET A 26 23.97 -16.73 -3.76
N THR A 27 22.64 -16.65 -3.90
CA THR A 27 21.76 -16.57 -2.71
C THR A 27 20.52 -17.44 -2.88
N THR A 28 20.33 -18.34 -1.91
CA THR A 28 19.17 -19.23 -1.87
C THR A 28 18.15 -18.68 -0.88
N ILE A 29 16.94 -18.39 -1.34
CA ILE A 29 15.79 -18.18 -0.45
C ILE A 29 15.06 -19.51 -0.33
N ARG A 30 14.89 -19.97 0.90
CA ARG A 30 14.23 -21.25 1.20
C ARG A 30 13.36 -21.16 2.46
N PRO A 31 12.45 -22.12 2.68
CA PRO A 31 11.72 -22.23 3.93
C PRO A 31 12.65 -22.28 5.14
N PHE A 32 12.17 -21.71 6.24
CA PHE A 32 12.83 -21.73 7.53
C PHE A 32 12.91 -23.15 8.10
N ASP A 33 14.09 -23.59 8.52
CA ASP A 33 14.27 -24.82 9.29
C ASP A 33 14.53 -24.51 10.77
N VAL A 34 14.05 -25.35 11.67
CA VAL A 34 14.23 -25.15 13.13
C VAL A 34 15.70 -25.01 13.51
N MET A 35 16.63 -25.69 12.82
CA MET A 35 18.06 -25.61 13.07
C MET A 35 18.67 -24.27 12.66
N ASP A 36 18.00 -23.49 11.81
CA ASP A 36 18.45 -22.14 11.46
C ASP A 36 18.37 -21.18 12.67
N MET A 37 17.51 -21.48 13.66
CA MET A 37 17.46 -20.72 14.92
C MET A 37 18.79 -20.70 15.66
N LEU A 38 19.57 -21.78 15.53
CA LEU A 38 20.88 -21.94 16.16
C LEU A 38 21.99 -21.20 15.40
N LYS A 39 21.70 -20.68 14.20
CA LYS A 39 22.64 -19.98 13.31
C LYS A 39 22.41 -18.48 13.24
N PHE A 40 21.34 -17.96 13.85
CA PHE A 40 20.87 -16.58 13.66
C PHE A 40 21.74 -15.46 14.24
N ASN A 41 22.81 -15.79 14.96
CA ASN A 41 23.51 -14.83 15.82
C ASN A 41 23.81 -13.48 15.13
N ASN A 42 24.32 -13.46 13.90
CA ASN A 42 24.65 -12.17 13.25
C ASN A 42 23.45 -11.39 12.71
N VAL A 43 22.32 -12.04 12.44
CA VAL A 43 21.11 -11.37 11.92
C VAL A 43 20.32 -10.73 13.05
N ASN A 44 20.23 -11.39 14.21
CA ASN A 44 19.46 -10.92 15.36
C ASN A 44 20.24 -9.97 16.29
N LEU A 45 21.53 -9.73 16.04
CA LEU A 45 22.34 -8.75 16.79
C LEU A 45 22.17 -7.31 16.28
N ASP A 46 21.40 -7.11 15.21
CA ASP A 46 21.05 -5.79 14.70
C ASP A 46 20.13 -5.06 15.69
N SER A 47 20.50 -3.84 16.10
CA SER A 47 19.76 -3.06 17.09
C SER A 47 18.32 -2.72 16.66
N MET A 48 18.04 -2.76 15.36
CA MET A 48 16.72 -2.50 14.80
C MET A 48 15.87 -3.77 14.66
N THR A 49 16.43 -4.95 14.97
CA THR A 49 15.73 -6.23 14.92
C THR A 49 15.11 -6.53 16.27
N GLU A 50 13.78 -6.67 16.29
CA GLU A 50 13.08 -7.19 17.46
C GLU A 50 13.38 -8.69 17.61
N THR A 51 13.84 -9.08 18.79
CA THR A 51 14.18 -10.48 19.08
C THR A 51 13.15 -11.07 20.03
N TYR A 52 12.79 -12.32 19.75
CA TYR A 52 11.79 -13.06 20.53
C TYR A 52 12.40 -14.29 21.20
N GLY A 53 11.71 -14.82 22.20
CA GLY A 53 12.10 -16.09 22.83
C GLY A 53 11.94 -17.27 21.86
N PHE A 54 12.66 -18.36 22.12
CA PHE A 54 12.66 -19.57 21.28
C PHE A 54 11.25 -20.10 20.97
N ASN A 55 10.37 -20.13 21.98
CA ASN A 55 8.99 -20.59 21.84
C ASN A 55 8.16 -19.76 20.86
N PHE A 56 8.47 -18.47 20.70
CA PHE A 56 7.76 -17.60 19.78
C PHE A 56 8.07 -17.99 18.33
N TYR A 57 9.34 -18.13 17.98
CA TYR A 57 9.74 -18.57 16.64
C TYR A 57 9.21 -19.96 16.30
N LEU A 58 9.25 -20.92 17.24
CA LEU A 58 8.66 -22.25 17.04
C LEU A 58 7.15 -22.19 16.79
N TYR A 59 6.43 -21.36 17.54
CA TYR A 59 5.00 -21.18 17.35
C TYR A 59 4.68 -20.70 15.93
N TYR A 60 5.45 -19.77 15.37
CA TYR A 60 5.29 -19.32 13.99
C TYR A 60 5.62 -20.41 12.97
N LEU A 61 6.70 -21.15 13.17
CA LEU A 61 7.08 -22.26 12.30
C LEU A 61 6.00 -23.35 12.23
N VAL A 62 5.33 -23.64 13.34
CA VAL A 62 4.27 -24.67 13.39
C VAL A 62 2.97 -24.19 12.74
N ASN A 63 2.60 -22.93 12.93
CA ASN A 63 1.28 -22.43 12.50
C ASN A 63 1.29 -21.79 11.10
N TRP A 64 2.42 -21.22 10.67
CA TRP A 64 2.57 -20.54 9.38
C TRP A 64 3.95 -20.81 8.73
N PRO A 65 4.36 -22.09 8.54
CA PRO A 65 5.67 -22.43 7.97
C PRO A 65 5.91 -21.79 6.59
N GLU A 66 4.86 -21.62 5.80
CA GLU A 66 4.92 -20.98 4.48
C GLU A 66 5.33 -19.50 4.55
N TYR A 67 4.96 -18.79 5.63
CA TYR A 67 5.31 -17.38 5.86
C TYR A 67 6.72 -17.20 6.43
N TYR A 68 7.46 -18.29 6.66
CA TYR A 68 8.73 -18.25 7.35
C TYR A 68 9.87 -18.71 6.42
N GLN A 69 10.78 -17.78 6.09
CA GLN A 69 11.83 -18.01 5.10
C GLN A 69 13.17 -17.43 5.56
N VAL A 70 14.25 -18.01 5.04
CA VAL A 70 15.62 -17.50 5.19
C VAL A 70 16.25 -17.23 3.84
N ALA A 71 17.11 -16.21 3.81
CA ALA A 71 18.12 -16.04 2.77
C ALA A 71 19.43 -16.65 3.26
N GLU A 72 19.96 -17.64 2.55
CA GLU A 72 21.19 -18.35 2.88
C GLU A 72 22.26 -18.11 1.82
N HIS A 73 23.47 -17.79 2.30
CA HIS A 73 24.67 -17.68 1.49
C HIS A 73 25.23 -19.08 1.17
N PRO A 74 25.97 -19.31 0.07
CA PRO A 74 26.39 -20.65 -0.33
C PRO A 74 27.37 -21.32 0.65
N ASN A 75 27.95 -20.56 1.58
CA ASN A 75 28.77 -21.09 2.68
C ASN A 75 27.93 -21.58 3.89
N GLY A 76 26.60 -21.53 3.80
CA GLY A 76 25.68 -21.94 4.87
C GLY A 76 25.34 -20.85 5.90
N GLN A 77 25.84 -19.62 5.70
CA GLN A 77 25.56 -18.50 6.60
C GLN A 77 24.18 -17.90 6.29
N ILE A 78 23.39 -17.64 7.33
CA ILE A 78 22.12 -16.95 7.19
C ILE A 78 22.39 -15.46 6.97
N MET A 79 21.89 -14.96 5.84
CA MET A 79 22.01 -13.55 5.42
C MET A 79 20.85 -12.71 5.93
N GLY A 80 19.68 -13.33 6.14
CA GLY A 80 18.47 -12.66 6.60
C GLY A 80 17.31 -13.64 6.70
N TYR A 81 16.21 -13.20 7.30
CA TYR A 81 14.96 -13.95 7.36
C TYR A 81 13.75 -13.03 7.34
N ILE A 82 12.62 -13.61 6.97
CA ILE A 82 11.30 -13.02 7.14
C ILE A 82 10.42 -14.03 7.89
N MET A 83 9.63 -13.52 8.82
CA MET A 83 8.66 -14.29 9.58
C MET A 83 7.35 -13.52 9.59
N GLY A 84 6.26 -14.20 9.24
CA GLY A 84 4.93 -13.63 9.26
C GLY A 84 3.84 -14.65 9.57
N LYS A 85 2.59 -14.18 9.52
CA LYS A 85 1.40 -15.00 9.76
C LYS A 85 0.24 -14.50 8.90
N ALA A 86 -0.80 -15.32 8.78
CA ALA A 86 -2.11 -14.87 8.34
C ALA A 86 -3.02 -14.72 9.57
N GLU A 87 -3.67 -13.57 9.73
CA GLU A 87 -4.53 -13.27 10.88
C GLU A 87 -5.75 -12.41 10.54
N GLY A 88 -6.62 -12.22 11.53
CA GLY A 88 -7.89 -11.51 11.39
C GLY A 88 -9.07 -12.40 11.03
N ARG A 89 -10.23 -11.78 10.76
CA ARG A 89 -11.49 -12.42 10.39
C ARG A 89 -12.25 -11.53 9.42
N ASP A 90 -13.05 -12.16 8.55
CA ASP A 90 -13.88 -11.47 7.56
C ASP A 90 -13.05 -10.45 6.77
N GLU A 91 -13.53 -9.22 6.63
CA GLU A 91 -12.87 -8.10 5.93
C GLU A 91 -11.51 -7.70 6.51
N ASN A 92 -11.16 -8.19 7.71
CA ASN A 92 -9.86 -7.98 8.32
C ASN A 92 -8.92 -9.20 8.13
N TRP A 93 -9.22 -10.17 7.27
CA TRP A 93 -8.29 -11.27 6.98
C TRP A 93 -7.06 -10.76 6.21
N HIS A 94 -5.86 -10.86 6.79
CA HIS A 94 -4.63 -10.26 6.22
C HIS A 94 -3.38 -11.07 6.55
N GLY A 95 -2.32 -10.87 5.77
CA GLY A 95 -0.96 -11.25 6.14
C GLY A 95 -0.33 -10.22 7.07
N HIS A 96 0.53 -10.66 7.97
CA HIS A 96 1.24 -9.79 8.90
C HIS A 96 2.72 -10.14 8.92
N VAL A 97 3.59 -9.17 8.63
CA VAL A 97 5.05 -9.32 8.80
C VAL A 97 5.37 -9.09 10.27
N THR A 98 5.82 -10.15 10.94
CA THR A 98 6.21 -10.10 12.35
C THR A 98 7.66 -9.68 12.51
N ALA A 99 8.55 -10.20 11.65
CA ALA A 99 9.94 -9.81 11.62
C ALA A 99 10.49 -9.89 10.19
N LEU A 100 11.31 -8.90 9.82
CA LEU A 100 12.09 -8.91 8.59
C LEU A 100 13.47 -8.32 8.91
N SER A 101 14.50 -9.16 8.80
CA SER A 101 15.86 -8.75 9.15
C SER A 101 16.86 -9.25 8.11
N VAL A 102 17.81 -8.40 7.78
CA VAL A 102 18.94 -8.71 6.90
C VAL A 102 20.20 -8.26 7.61
N ALA A 103 21.15 -9.19 7.80
CA ALA A 103 22.41 -8.91 8.47
C ALA A 103 23.14 -7.75 7.77
N PRO A 104 23.81 -6.85 8.53
CA PRO A 104 24.41 -5.63 8.00
C PRO A 104 25.29 -5.84 6.75
N ASP A 105 26.10 -6.90 6.75
CA ASP A 105 27.04 -7.25 5.68
C ASP A 105 26.34 -7.63 4.36
N TYR A 106 25.05 -7.98 4.41
CA TYR A 106 24.25 -8.43 3.26
C TYR A 106 23.14 -7.46 2.88
N ARG A 107 23.12 -6.25 3.46
CA ARG A 107 22.17 -5.21 3.09
C ARG A 107 22.46 -4.69 1.67
N ARG A 108 21.48 -4.00 1.07
CA ARG A 108 21.53 -3.44 -0.30
C ARG A 108 21.63 -4.47 -1.44
N LEU A 109 21.54 -5.76 -1.13
CA LEU A 109 21.41 -6.84 -2.12
C LEU A 109 19.95 -7.12 -2.55
N GLY A 110 18.99 -6.35 -2.05
CA GLY A 110 17.57 -6.53 -2.37
C GLY A 110 16.89 -7.71 -1.67
N LEU A 111 17.55 -8.37 -0.71
CA LEU A 111 17.01 -9.54 0.00
C LEU A 111 15.69 -9.26 0.72
N GLY A 112 15.60 -8.12 1.41
CA GLY A 112 14.38 -7.72 2.12
C GLY A 112 13.17 -7.60 1.17
N ALA A 113 13.36 -6.92 0.04
CA ALA A 113 12.32 -6.79 -0.99
C ALA A 113 11.90 -8.14 -1.59
N ARG A 114 12.85 -9.05 -1.81
CA ARG A 114 12.55 -10.38 -2.37
C ARG A 114 11.79 -11.28 -1.38
N MET A 115 12.13 -11.22 -0.10
CA MET A 115 11.41 -11.93 0.95
C MET A 115 9.99 -11.35 1.14
N MET A 116 9.83 -10.03 1.10
CA MET A 116 8.52 -9.37 1.11
C MET A 116 7.63 -9.84 -0.03
N TYR A 117 8.14 -9.84 -1.27
CA TYR A 117 7.40 -10.32 -2.44
C TYR A 117 6.85 -11.74 -2.25
N THR A 118 7.64 -12.61 -1.62
CA THR A 118 7.20 -13.99 -1.40
C THR A 118 6.10 -14.07 -0.35
N LEU A 119 6.21 -13.29 0.74
CA LEU A 119 5.17 -13.20 1.78
C LEU A 119 3.87 -12.58 1.25
N GLU A 120 3.95 -11.56 0.42
CA GLU A 120 2.81 -10.96 -0.30
C GLU A 120 2.13 -12.02 -1.17
N HIS A 121 2.90 -12.74 -1.98
CA HIS A 121 2.37 -13.79 -2.84
C HIS A 121 1.64 -14.90 -2.06
N ILE A 122 2.20 -15.34 -0.92
CA ILE A 122 1.53 -16.32 -0.06
C ILE A 122 0.22 -15.75 0.50
N SER A 123 0.20 -14.47 0.86
CA SER A 123 -0.99 -13.78 1.36
C SER A 123 -2.09 -13.72 0.28
N ASP A 124 -1.74 -13.37 -0.95
CA ASP A 124 -2.65 -13.41 -2.10
C ASP A 124 -3.24 -14.80 -2.31
N MET A 125 -2.40 -15.85 -2.25
CA MET A 125 -2.84 -17.25 -2.40
C MET A 125 -3.81 -17.66 -1.29
N LYS A 126 -3.68 -17.11 -0.09
CA LYS A 126 -4.61 -17.29 1.04
C LYS A 126 -5.84 -16.40 0.97
N LYS A 127 -6.00 -15.63 -0.10
CA LYS A 127 -7.05 -14.61 -0.24
C LYS A 127 -7.07 -13.64 0.94
N ALA A 128 -5.90 -13.42 1.55
CA ALA A 128 -5.71 -12.33 2.48
C ALA A 128 -6.02 -11.05 1.72
N TYR A 129 -6.73 -10.14 2.37
CA TYR A 129 -7.00 -8.87 1.76
C TYR A 129 -5.66 -8.14 1.60
N PHE A 130 -4.96 -7.83 2.70
CA PHE A 130 -3.74 -7.00 2.69
C PHE A 130 -2.59 -7.72 3.37
N VAL A 131 -1.40 -7.13 3.31
CA VAL A 131 -0.31 -7.39 4.24
C VAL A 131 -0.11 -6.15 5.10
N ASP A 132 0.15 -6.29 6.40
CA ASP A 132 0.62 -5.19 7.23
C ASP A 132 1.89 -5.53 8.03
N LEU A 133 2.46 -4.49 8.66
CA LEU A 133 3.66 -4.56 9.49
C LEU A 133 3.76 -3.33 10.40
N PHE A 134 4.68 -3.40 11.36
CA PHE A 134 5.10 -2.28 12.20
C PHE A 134 6.57 -1.95 11.94
N VAL A 135 6.90 -0.65 11.93
CA VAL A 135 8.29 -0.18 11.81
C VAL A 135 8.52 1.02 12.72
N ARG A 136 9.70 1.04 13.35
CA ARG A 136 10.20 2.19 14.13
C ARG A 136 10.23 3.46 13.28
N VAL A 137 9.75 4.58 13.83
CA VAL A 137 9.74 5.88 13.12
C VAL A 137 11.16 6.32 12.72
N SER A 138 12.16 5.97 13.53
CA SER A 138 13.58 6.24 13.25
C SER A 138 14.19 5.37 12.14
N ASN A 139 13.54 4.26 11.73
CA ASN A 139 14.11 3.33 10.75
C ASN A 139 13.83 3.78 9.31
N HIS A 140 14.48 4.88 8.91
CA HIS A 140 14.30 5.49 7.59
C HIS A 140 14.68 4.57 6.43
N VAL A 141 15.61 3.63 6.64
CA VAL A 141 16.04 2.66 5.62
C VAL A 141 14.90 1.70 5.31
N ALA A 142 14.31 1.08 6.33
CA ALA A 142 13.17 0.19 6.15
C ALA A 142 11.95 0.94 5.60
N ILE A 143 11.66 2.15 6.11
CA ILE A 143 10.56 2.99 5.60
C ILE A 143 10.73 3.29 4.12
N SER A 144 11.95 3.66 3.68
CA SER A 144 12.22 3.92 2.26
C SER A 144 12.03 2.68 1.41
N MET A 145 12.42 1.50 1.90
CA MET A 145 12.21 0.23 1.21
C MET A 145 10.72 -0.09 1.08
N TYR A 146 9.95 -0.03 2.17
CA TYR A 146 8.52 -0.32 2.14
C TYR A 146 7.76 0.64 1.23
N LYS A 147 8.07 1.95 1.27
CA LYS A 147 7.47 2.93 0.35
C LYS A 147 7.78 2.61 -1.11
N ALA A 148 9.00 2.17 -1.42
CA ALA A 148 9.37 1.76 -2.77
C ALA A 148 8.62 0.49 -3.24
N LEU A 149 8.19 -0.37 -2.32
CA LEU A 149 7.33 -1.53 -2.59
C LEU A 149 5.84 -1.15 -2.70
N GLY A 150 5.47 0.12 -2.50
CA GLY A 150 4.09 0.61 -2.64
C GLY A 150 3.31 0.69 -1.33
N TYR A 151 3.95 0.39 -0.20
CA TYR A 151 3.32 0.47 1.11
C TYR A 151 3.14 1.94 1.58
N VAL A 152 1.95 2.24 2.12
CA VAL A 152 1.59 3.58 2.67
C VAL A 152 1.36 3.58 4.18
N VAL A 153 1.79 4.63 4.89
CA VAL A 153 1.58 4.75 6.35
C VAL A 153 0.10 5.02 6.64
N TYR A 154 -0.55 4.12 7.38
CA TYR A 154 -1.96 4.27 7.79
C TYR A 154 -2.12 5.04 9.10
N ARG A 155 -1.31 4.72 10.12
CA ARG A 155 -1.32 5.42 11.41
C ARG A 155 0.05 5.39 12.09
N GLU A 156 0.26 6.35 12.98
CA GLU A 156 1.32 6.30 13.98
C GLU A 156 0.75 5.74 15.28
N ILE A 157 1.52 4.87 15.95
CA ILE A 157 1.20 4.28 17.25
C ILE A 157 2.23 4.81 18.23
N ILE A 158 1.73 5.52 19.24
CA ILE A 158 2.55 6.16 20.27
C ILE A 158 3.12 5.09 21.20
N ASP A 159 4.41 5.19 21.55
CA ASP A 159 5.11 4.33 22.52
C ASP A 159 4.93 2.82 22.26
N TYR A 160 4.97 2.43 20.99
CA TYR A 160 4.77 1.02 20.59
C TYR A 160 5.98 0.15 20.94
N TYR A 161 7.20 0.66 20.71
CA TYR A 161 8.42 -0.05 21.03
C TYR A 161 8.92 0.39 22.39
N SER A 162 8.99 -0.56 23.32
CA SER A 162 9.57 -0.35 24.64
C SER A 162 11.08 -0.62 24.62
N GLY A 163 11.86 0.23 25.28
CA GLY A 163 13.32 0.11 25.31
C GLY A 163 13.95 1.09 26.33
N PRO A 164 15.23 1.46 26.17
CA PRO A 164 15.84 2.52 26.97
C PRO A 164 15.11 3.87 26.82
N HIS A 165 14.52 4.08 25.64
CA HIS A 165 13.59 5.16 25.34
C HIS A 165 12.42 4.55 24.58
N ASP A 166 11.20 4.87 24.99
CA ASP A 166 10.00 4.47 24.27
C ASP A 166 9.98 5.14 22.89
N GLU A 167 9.57 4.40 21.88
CA GLU A 167 9.55 4.87 20.49
C GLU A 167 8.22 4.56 19.81
N ASN A 168 7.72 5.54 19.06
CA ASN A 168 6.54 5.37 18.22
C ASN A 168 6.82 4.38 17.07
N ALA A 169 5.76 3.74 16.59
CA ALA A 169 5.78 2.93 15.38
C ALA A 169 4.88 3.54 14.30
N TYR A 170 5.30 3.45 13.05
CA TYR A 170 4.34 3.48 11.95
C TYR A 170 3.68 2.11 11.84
N GLY A 171 2.37 2.08 12.05
CA GLY A 171 1.54 0.88 12.00
C GLY A 171 0.59 0.91 10.82
N LYS A 172 0.35 -0.27 10.26
CA LYS A 172 -0.41 -0.51 9.03
C LYS A 172 0.23 0.14 7.80
N PHE A 173 0.90 -0.71 7.04
CA PHE A 173 1.32 -0.46 5.68
C PHE A 173 0.38 -1.28 4.82
N VAL A 174 -0.74 -0.69 4.37
CA VAL A 174 -1.85 -1.41 3.77
C VAL A 174 -1.67 -1.49 2.25
N ASP A 175 -1.88 -2.67 1.67
CA ASP A 175 -2.03 -2.81 0.23
C ASP A 175 -3.23 -1.96 -0.24
N PHE A 176 -2.95 -1.02 -1.16
CA PHE A 176 -3.93 -0.15 -1.80
C PHE A 176 -5.13 -0.93 -2.37
N TYR A 177 -4.94 -2.19 -2.77
CA TYR A 177 -6.00 -3.06 -3.28
C TYR A 177 -7.10 -3.36 -2.26
N VAL A 178 -6.79 -3.40 -0.96
CA VAL A 178 -7.81 -3.75 0.06
C VAL A 178 -8.67 -2.63 0.49
N LEU A 179 -8.04 -1.46 0.70
CA LEU A 179 -8.74 -0.30 1.21
C LEU A 179 -9.95 0.05 0.34
N ILE A 180 -9.93 -0.39 -0.92
CA ILE A 180 -10.93 -0.11 -1.94
C ILE A 180 -11.88 -1.27 -2.27
N MET A 181 -11.59 -2.55 -1.95
CA MET A 181 -12.48 -3.67 -2.32
C MET A 181 -13.79 -3.68 -1.51
N ASP A 182 -13.68 -3.36 -0.22
CA ASP A 182 -14.82 -3.11 0.66
C ASP A 182 -15.29 -1.65 0.50
N ALA A 183 -15.84 -1.36 -0.68
CA ALA A 183 -16.54 -0.13 -0.99
C ALA A 183 -17.59 -0.39 -2.08
N ASP A 184 -18.64 0.41 -2.08
CA ASP A 184 -19.57 0.53 -3.19
C ASP A 184 -19.04 1.53 -4.23
N ALA A 185 -18.20 2.48 -3.80
CA ALA A 185 -17.60 3.47 -4.69
C ALA A 185 -16.19 3.91 -4.27
N ILE A 186 -15.34 4.18 -5.28
CA ILE A 186 -14.00 4.74 -5.10
C ILE A 186 -13.91 6.06 -5.86
N PHE A 187 -13.59 7.14 -5.17
CA PHE A 187 -13.39 8.46 -5.78
C PHE A 187 -11.89 8.74 -5.95
N VAL A 188 -11.41 8.73 -7.19
CA VAL A 188 -10.03 9.10 -7.55
C VAL A 188 -9.98 10.62 -7.74
N MET A 189 -9.34 11.31 -6.80
CA MET A 189 -9.29 12.77 -6.71
C MET A 189 -7.88 13.32 -6.91
N GLY A 190 -7.80 14.56 -7.38
CA GLY A 190 -6.54 15.25 -7.65
C GLY A 190 -6.75 16.44 -8.60
N VAL A 191 -5.74 17.29 -8.73
CA VAL A 191 -5.78 18.47 -9.62
C VAL A 191 -5.94 18.09 -11.09
N SER A 192 -6.28 19.05 -11.95
CA SER A 192 -6.33 18.77 -13.40
C SER A 192 -4.97 18.28 -13.89
N GLY A 193 -4.96 17.31 -14.81
CA GLY A 193 -3.73 16.73 -15.35
C GLY A 193 -2.99 15.72 -14.46
N CYS A 194 -3.45 15.43 -13.23
CA CYS A 194 -2.75 14.48 -12.34
C CYS A 194 -2.95 12.98 -12.67
N GLY A 195 -3.65 12.65 -13.76
CA GLY A 195 -3.85 11.27 -14.20
C GLY A 195 -5.08 10.54 -13.63
N LYS A 196 -6.10 11.25 -13.12
CA LYS A 196 -7.34 10.65 -12.57
C LYS A 196 -7.97 9.63 -13.52
N THR A 197 -8.16 9.98 -14.79
CA THR A 197 -8.77 9.12 -15.80
C THR A 197 -7.93 7.88 -16.09
N THR A 198 -6.60 8.05 -16.20
CA THR A 198 -5.67 6.94 -16.42
C THR A 198 -5.66 5.96 -15.25
N ILE A 199 -5.46 6.46 -14.03
CA ILE A 199 -5.38 5.62 -12.82
C ILE A 199 -6.74 5.01 -12.50
N GLY A 200 -7.82 5.78 -12.59
CA GLY A 200 -9.18 5.30 -12.36
C GLY A 200 -9.56 4.19 -13.35
N GLY A 201 -9.24 4.35 -14.64
CA GLY A 201 -9.48 3.31 -15.65
C GLY A 201 -8.65 2.05 -15.42
N GLN A 202 -7.35 2.19 -15.11
CA GLN A 202 -6.50 1.04 -14.77
C GLN A 202 -7.01 0.29 -13.54
N LEU A 203 -7.43 1.03 -12.51
CA LEU A 203 -7.98 0.46 -11.30
C LEU A 203 -9.29 -0.26 -11.56
N ALA A 204 -10.17 0.31 -12.40
CA ALA A 204 -11.43 -0.30 -12.78
C ALA A 204 -11.21 -1.62 -13.53
N ASN A 205 -10.30 -1.62 -14.51
CA ASN A 205 -9.93 -2.83 -15.25
C ASN A 205 -9.39 -3.93 -14.33
N ARG A 206 -8.55 -3.57 -13.36
CA ARG A 206 -7.97 -4.54 -12.44
C ARG A 206 -8.96 -5.11 -11.43
N LEU A 207 -9.93 -4.30 -10.99
CA LEU A 207 -10.97 -4.73 -10.04
C LEU A 207 -12.18 -5.36 -10.73
N GLY A 208 -12.32 -5.22 -12.05
CA GLY A 208 -13.54 -5.56 -12.78
C GLY A 208 -14.73 -4.65 -12.45
N TRP A 209 -14.45 -3.39 -12.10
CA TRP A 209 -15.45 -2.40 -11.68
C TRP A 209 -15.78 -1.44 -12.83
N ASN A 210 -16.88 -0.69 -12.71
CA ASN A 210 -17.20 0.36 -13.68
C ASN A 210 -16.32 1.59 -13.47
N TYR A 211 -15.84 2.21 -14.54
CA TYR A 211 -15.24 3.55 -14.47
C TYR A 211 -16.22 4.60 -14.99
N LYS A 212 -16.28 5.75 -14.30
CA LYS A 212 -16.98 6.95 -14.74
C LYS A 212 -16.14 8.20 -14.53
N ASP A 213 -16.18 9.12 -15.48
CA ASP A 213 -15.63 10.45 -15.26
C ASP A 213 -16.70 11.33 -14.60
N ALA A 214 -16.33 12.07 -13.55
CA ALA A 214 -17.29 12.94 -12.87
C ALA A 214 -17.76 14.07 -13.80
N ASP A 215 -16.96 14.44 -14.80
CA ASP A 215 -17.31 15.51 -15.73
C ASP A 215 -18.53 15.13 -16.60
N ASP A 216 -18.80 13.83 -16.78
CA ASP A 216 -19.97 13.30 -17.51
C ASP A 216 -21.31 13.63 -16.83
N PHE A 217 -21.29 13.99 -15.54
CA PHE A 217 -22.50 14.31 -14.76
C PHE A 217 -22.83 15.81 -14.75
N HIS A 218 -22.09 16.63 -15.50
CA HIS A 218 -22.40 18.05 -15.58
C HIS A 218 -23.64 18.30 -16.44
N SER A 219 -24.55 19.14 -15.94
CA SER A 219 -25.65 19.67 -16.74
C SER A 219 -25.13 20.54 -17.89
N GLU A 220 -25.90 20.66 -18.97
CA GLU A 220 -25.58 21.51 -20.12
C GLU A 220 -25.26 22.95 -19.71
N ALA A 221 -25.97 23.49 -18.71
CA ALA A 221 -25.72 24.83 -18.17
C ALA A 221 -24.33 24.95 -17.50
N ASN A 222 -23.89 23.90 -16.78
CA ASN A 222 -22.56 23.87 -16.17
C ASN A 222 -21.47 23.71 -17.23
N VAL A 223 -21.69 22.86 -18.25
CA VAL A 223 -20.79 22.72 -19.39
C VAL A 223 -20.64 24.05 -20.13
N ALA A 224 -21.75 24.75 -20.40
CA ALA A 224 -21.73 26.06 -21.05
C ALA A 224 -20.91 27.09 -20.26
N LYS A 225 -21.12 27.19 -18.94
CA LYS A 225 -20.33 28.08 -18.06
C LYS A 225 -18.83 27.77 -18.15
N MET A 226 -18.45 26.50 -18.02
CA MET A 226 -17.05 26.09 -18.07
C MET A 226 -16.43 26.35 -19.46
N SER A 227 -17.16 26.10 -20.55
CA SER A 227 -16.69 26.41 -21.91
C SER A 227 -16.49 27.91 -22.16
N ALA A 228 -17.23 28.76 -21.44
CA ALA A 228 -17.09 30.21 -21.47
C ALA A 228 -16.00 30.73 -20.52
N GLY A 229 -15.25 29.85 -19.85
CA GLY A 229 -14.22 30.21 -18.86
C GLY A 229 -14.80 30.74 -17.54
N ILE A 230 -16.10 30.59 -17.31
CA ILE A 230 -16.78 31.03 -16.08
C ILE A 230 -16.67 29.91 -15.04
N PRO A 231 -15.99 30.15 -13.90
CA PRO A 231 -15.84 29.13 -12.87
C PRO A 231 -17.19 28.82 -12.21
N LEU A 232 -17.53 27.54 -12.07
CA LEU A 232 -18.69 27.12 -11.28
C LEU A 232 -18.51 27.55 -9.82
N ASN A 233 -19.60 27.92 -9.15
CA ASN A 233 -19.62 28.15 -7.70
C ASN A 233 -20.07 26.88 -6.93
N ASP A 234 -20.22 26.98 -5.61
CA ASP A 234 -20.63 25.85 -4.78
C ASP A 234 -22.10 25.45 -4.99
N ALA A 235 -22.98 26.40 -5.34
CA ALA A 235 -24.38 26.14 -5.67
C ALA A 235 -24.51 25.40 -7.02
N ASP A 236 -23.70 25.78 -8.01
CA ASP A 236 -23.62 25.12 -9.32
C ASP A 236 -23.15 23.66 -9.21
N ARG A 237 -22.23 23.37 -8.27
CA ARG A 237 -21.66 22.03 -8.07
C ARG A 237 -22.52 21.11 -7.21
N ARG A 238 -23.45 21.64 -6.42
CA ARG A 238 -24.26 20.81 -5.51
C ARG A 238 -25.13 19.77 -6.25
N PRO A 239 -25.89 20.12 -7.32
CA PRO A 239 -26.66 19.13 -8.08
C PRO A 239 -25.77 18.05 -8.71
N TRP A 240 -24.64 18.46 -9.28
CA TRP A 240 -23.63 17.58 -9.87
C TRP A 240 -23.10 16.53 -8.87
N LEU A 241 -22.76 16.94 -7.65
CA LEU A 241 -22.30 16.01 -6.60
C LEU A 241 -23.39 15.02 -6.15
N LEU A 242 -24.65 15.47 -6.10
CA LEU A 242 -25.79 14.62 -5.74
C LEU A 242 -26.04 13.57 -6.83
N GLU A 243 -25.89 13.94 -8.10
CA GLU A 243 -26.07 13.03 -9.22
C GLU A 243 -25.02 11.91 -9.23
N ILE A 244 -23.75 12.25 -8.98
CA ILE A 244 -22.67 11.26 -8.82
C ILE A 244 -22.97 10.31 -7.65
N ASN A 245 -23.40 10.83 -6.50
CA ASN A 245 -23.75 10.01 -5.34
C ASN A 245 -24.93 9.05 -5.65
N ASN A 246 -25.98 9.55 -6.30
CA ASN A 246 -27.13 8.74 -6.69
C ASN A 246 -26.76 7.65 -7.72
N TYR A 247 -25.87 7.97 -8.66
CA TYR A 247 -25.35 6.99 -9.60
C TYR A 247 -24.59 5.88 -8.87
N CYS A 248 -23.68 6.23 -7.96
CA CYS A 248 -22.90 5.24 -7.22
C CYS A 248 -23.76 4.36 -6.29
N LYS A 249 -24.87 4.90 -5.76
CA LYS A 249 -25.86 4.13 -4.97
C LYS A 249 -26.61 3.09 -5.81
N SER A 250 -26.90 3.42 -7.08
CA SER A 250 -27.62 2.53 -8.01
C SER A 250 -26.68 1.56 -8.73
N HIS A 251 -25.41 1.91 -8.84
CA HIS A 251 -24.37 1.13 -9.52
C HIS A 251 -23.19 0.92 -8.56
N PRO A 252 -23.32 -0.01 -7.59
CA PRO A 252 -22.20 -0.34 -6.70
C PRO A 252 -21.04 -0.89 -7.53
N LYS A 253 -19.84 -0.86 -6.94
CA LYS A 253 -18.58 -1.22 -7.60
C LYS A 253 -18.27 -0.27 -8.76
N THR A 254 -18.32 1.03 -8.47
CA THR A 254 -17.98 2.11 -9.41
C THR A 254 -16.76 2.91 -8.94
N ILE A 255 -15.84 3.19 -9.86
CA ILE A 255 -14.72 4.11 -9.69
C ILE A 255 -15.04 5.41 -10.42
N VAL A 256 -14.92 6.53 -9.73
CA VAL A 256 -15.20 7.86 -10.27
C VAL A 256 -13.96 8.74 -10.21
N GLY A 257 -13.49 9.20 -11.36
CA GLY A 257 -12.51 10.29 -11.43
C GLY A 257 -13.18 11.61 -11.08
N CYS A 258 -12.89 12.21 -9.92
CA CYS A 258 -13.65 13.37 -9.42
C CYS A 258 -12.76 14.45 -8.78
N SER A 259 -12.98 15.71 -9.15
CA SER A 259 -12.28 16.88 -8.58
C SER A 259 -12.83 17.31 -7.20
N ALA A 260 -13.19 16.36 -6.33
CA ALA A 260 -13.78 16.59 -5.01
C ALA A 260 -12.74 16.97 -3.92
N LEU A 261 -11.96 18.02 -4.16
CA LEU A 261 -10.87 18.44 -3.26
C LEU A 261 -11.36 19.07 -1.94
N LYS A 262 -12.54 19.71 -1.93
CA LYS A 262 -13.11 20.29 -0.71
C LYS A 262 -13.78 19.23 0.16
N LYS A 263 -13.65 19.35 1.50
CA LYS A 263 -14.31 18.45 2.47
C LYS A 263 -15.83 18.38 2.25
N GLN A 264 -16.48 19.53 2.10
CA GLN A 264 -17.94 19.60 1.91
C GLN A 264 -18.45 18.81 0.69
N TYR A 265 -17.64 18.66 -0.37
CA TYR A 265 -18.02 17.87 -1.54
C TYR A 265 -17.97 16.38 -1.22
N ARG A 266 -16.92 15.95 -0.50
CA ARG A 266 -16.78 14.56 -0.05
C ARG A 266 -17.89 14.16 0.93
N ASP A 267 -18.35 15.09 1.76
CA ASP A 267 -19.47 14.85 2.66
C ASP A 267 -20.78 14.58 1.89
N ILE A 268 -21.00 15.23 0.74
CA ILE A 268 -22.13 14.93 -0.16
C ILE A 268 -21.93 13.57 -0.85
N LEU A 269 -20.75 13.33 -1.41
CA LEU A 269 -20.45 12.11 -2.17
C LEU A 269 -20.55 10.83 -1.33
N ARG A 270 -20.28 10.93 -0.02
CA ARG A 270 -20.32 9.79 0.90
C ARG A 270 -21.67 9.58 1.60
N ASP A 271 -22.64 10.46 1.37
CA ASP A 271 -23.93 10.35 2.05
C ASP A 271 -24.58 9.00 1.70
N LYS A 272 -24.83 8.18 2.72
CA LYS A 272 -25.49 6.87 2.64
C LYS A 272 -24.89 5.93 1.57
N ILE A 273 -23.57 5.94 1.40
CA ILE A 273 -22.85 5.01 0.55
C ILE A 273 -21.53 4.62 1.22
N HIS A 274 -21.14 3.35 1.17
CA HIS A 274 -19.83 2.94 1.66
C HIS A 274 -18.77 3.27 0.60
N CYS A 275 -18.01 4.36 0.78
CA CYS A 275 -17.07 4.82 -0.24
C CYS A 275 -15.67 5.13 0.30
N ARG A 276 -14.71 5.20 -0.64
CA ARG A 276 -13.29 5.51 -0.38
C ARG A 276 -12.83 6.65 -1.28
N PHE A 277 -11.85 7.42 -0.80
CA PHE A 277 -11.25 8.53 -1.54
C PHE A 277 -9.75 8.25 -1.73
N VAL A 278 -9.30 8.25 -2.98
CA VAL A 278 -7.91 8.09 -3.38
C VAL A 278 -7.42 9.44 -3.88
N PHE A 279 -6.46 10.05 -3.19
CA PHE A 279 -5.85 11.30 -3.65
C PHE A 279 -4.56 11.03 -4.41
N LEU A 280 -4.53 11.46 -5.67
CA LEU A 280 -3.34 11.46 -6.52
C LEU A 280 -2.51 12.70 -6.20
N ASP A 281 -1.46 12.49 -5.41
CA ASP A 281 -0.49 13.53 -5.09
C ASP A 281 0.62 13.54 -6.15
N VAL A 282 0.72 14.62 -6.91
CA VAL A 282 1.68 14.80 -8.00
C VAL A 282 2.49 16.06 -7.72
N SER A 283 3.82 15.95 -7.74
CA SER A 283 4.68 17.10 -7.49
C SER A 283 4.48 18.18 -8.55
N ARG A 284 4.62 19.44 -8.12
CA ARG A 284 4.46 20.62 -8.98
C ARG A 284 5.35 20.58 -10.24
N SER A 285 6.53 19.97 -10.15
CA SER A 285 7.46 19.75 -11.27
C SER A 285 6.93 18.78 -12.34
N ALA A 286 6.02 17.87 -12.00
CA ALA A 286 5.49 16.84 -12.90
C ALA A 286 4.17 17.24 -13.57
N LEU A 287 3.54 18.35 -13.15
CA LEU A 287 2.23 18.79 -13.65
C LEU A 287 2.29 19.60 -14.96
N GLY A 288 3.47 19.87 -15.53
CA GLY A 288 3.60 20.58 -16.81
C GLY A 288 3.00 22.01 -16.82
N ILE A 289 2.63 22.55 -15.66
CA ILE A 289 2.07 23.91 -15.52
C ILE A 289 3.25 24.90 -15.62
N PRO A 290 3.27 25.82 -16.58
CA PRO A 290 4.31 26.83 -16.66
C PRO A 290 4.32 27.68 -15.38
N LEU A 291 5.53 28.03 -14.91
CA LEU A 291 5.74 28.98 -13.83
C LEU A 291 5.06 30.31 -14.20
N LEU A 292 3.98 30.64 -13.49
CA LEU A 292 3.50 32.02 -13.32
C LEU A 292 4.03 32.54 -11.98
#